data_AF-A0A7L4P4K0-F1
#
_entry.id   AF-A0A7L4P4K0-F1
#
_cell.length_a   1.000
_cell.length_b   1.000
_cell.length_c   1.000
_cell.angle_alpha   90.00
_cell.angle_beta   90.00
_cell.angle_gamma   90.00
#
_symmetry.space_group_name_H-M   'P 1'
#
loop_
_entity.id
_entity.type
_entity.pdbx_description
1 polymer ?
#
loop_
_entity_poly.entity_id
_entity_poly.type
_entity_poly.pdbx_seq_one_letter_code
_entity_poly.pdbx_strand_id
1 'polypeptide(L)'
;MNEISPNHPRYYSLVLREKIAKAYKQGILADTALIAHGRGEAFDYILGEETTPPAIKAIKTACASLLLANYPVISVNGNTAVLAAEYLVDLSRLVSAKIEINLFYRTPSRVVKMEEFLEDAGATDILGKEGDEHVPIPGLEGPRSRAHPDGIHRADVVLVPLEDGDRAQALKESGKKVITIDLNPLSRTSKTASITIVDNVVRAIPLMNEELKKLKSCSREELNDIVSEFNNQKNISESLHLISHHFREV
;
A
#
# COMPACT_ATOMS: atom_id res chain seq x y z
N MET A 1 1.36 -22.66 20.16
CA MET A 1 0.81 -21.31 19.95
C MET A 1 -0.51 -21.28 20.68
N ASN A 2 -0.72 -20.30 21.55
CA ASN A 2 -1.99 -20.18 22.25
C ASN A 2 -3.00 -19.60 21.26
N GLU A 3 -4.09 -20.30 20.99
CA GLU A 3 -5.17 -19.76 20.17
C GLU A 3 -5.70 -18.48 20.83
N ILE A 4 -5.55 -17.34 20.14
CA ILE A 4 -6.11 -16.07 20.60
C ILE A 4 -7.63 -16.19 20.46
N SER A 5 -8.35 -16.01 21.55
CA SER A 5 -9.82 -16.06 21.52
C SER A 5 -10.40 -15.02 20.57
N PRO A 6 -11.33 -15.37 19.66
CA PRO A 6 -12.05 -14.40 18.82
C PRO A 6 -12.78 -13.31 19.61
N ASN A 7 -13.13 -13.59 20.86
CA ASN A 7 -13.78 -12.63 21.76
C ASN A 7 -12.78 -11.70 22.47
N HIS A 8 -11.48 -11.85 22.23
CA HIS A 8 -10.47 -10.98 22.81
C HIS A 8 -10.62 -9.56 22.22
N PRO A 9 -10.63 -8.49 23.04
CA PRO A 9 -10.86 -7.13 22.56
C PRO A 9 -9.81 -6.66 21.54
N ARG A 10 -8.62 -7.27 21.54
CA ARG A 10 -7.55 -7.02 20.55
C ARG A 10 -7.26 -8.19 19.62
N TYR A 11 -8.24 -9.05 19.37
CA TYR A 11 -8.07 -10.25 18.55
C TYR A 11 -7.38 -9.94 17.22
N TYR A 12 -7.91 -8.96 16.46
CA TYR A 12 -7.38 -8.59 15.15
C TYR A 12 -5.92 -8.14 15.21
N SER A 13 -5.57 -7.18 16.08
CA SER A 13 -4.17 -6.74 16.26
C SER A 13 -3.23 -7.91 16.59
N LEU A 14 -3.63 -8.80 17.51
CA LEU A 14 -2.79 -9.94 17.89
C LEU A 14 -2.60 -10.95 16.75
N VAL A 15 -3.64 -11.23 15.98
CA VAL A 15 -3.56 -12.11 14.80
C VAL A 15 -2.62 -11.53 13.75
N LEU A 16 -2.68 -10.22 13.49
CA LEU A 16 -1.76 -9.58 12.53
C LEU A 16 -0.30 -9.64 13.00
N ARG A 17 -0.04 -9.45 14.30
CA ARG A 17 1.30 -9.62 14.88
C ARG A 17 1.83 -11.04 14.68
N GLU A 18 1.01 -12.05 14.94
CA GLU A 18 1.41 -13.45 14.72
C GLU A 18 1.69 -13.73 13.24
N LYS A 19 0.87 -13.19 12.33
CA LYS A 19 1.05 -13.33 10.88
C LYS A 19 2.41 -12.75 10.44
N ILE A 20 2.74 -11.54 10.88
CA ILE A 20 4.03 -10.89 10.60
C ILE A 20 5.20 -11.67 11.22
N ALA A 21 5.08 -12.08 12.48
CA ALA A 21 6.13 -12.83 13.18
C ALA A 21 6.40 -14.19 12.51
N LYS A 22 5.36 -14.89 12.05
CA LYS A 22 5.48 -16.16 11.32
C LYS A 22 6.16 -15.97 9.97
N ALA A 23 5.74 -14.97 9.19
CA ALA A 23 6.34 -14.67 7.90
C ALA A 23 7.82 -14.26 8.00
N TYR A 24 8.21 -13.55 9.05
CA TYR A 24 9.61 -13.28 9.37
C TYR A 24 10.39 -14.57 9.64
N LYS A 25 9.88 -15.47 10.48
CA LYS A 25 10.52 -16.78 10.74
C LYS A 25 10.64 -17.65 9.48
N GLN A 26 9.71 -17.50 8.53
CA GLN A 26 9.76 -18.14 7.22
C GLN A 26 10.76 -17.45 6.25
N GLY A 27 11.33 -16.31 6.63
CA GLY A 27 12.31 -15.56 5.85
C GLY A 27 11.72 -14.81 4.66
N ILE A 28 10.42 -14.51 4.69
CA ILE A 28 9.75 -13.64 3.70
C ILE A 28 10.06 -12.18 4.03
N LEU A 29 10.05 -11.83 5.32
CA LEU A 29 10.24 -10.47 5.82
C LEU A 29 11.67 -10.20 6.26
N ALA A 30 12.10 -8.94 6.18
CA ALA A 30 13.28 -8.45 6.88
C ALA A 30 13.01 -8.32 8.39
N ASP A 31 14.04 -8.24 9.22
CA ASP A 31 13.93 -7.95 10.66
C ASP A 31 13.24 -6.61 10.93
N THR A 32 13.53 -5.58 10.14
CA THR A 32 12.91 -4.26 10.25
C THR A 32 11.41 -4.25 9.93
N ALA A 33 10.88 -5.33 9.32
CA ALA A 33 9.45 -5.44 9.00
C ALA A 33 8.57 -5.43 10.26
N LEU A 34 9.03 -6.08 11.33
CA LEU A 34 8.32 -6.13 12.61
C LEU A 34 8.27 -4.74 13.24
N ILE A 35 9.38 -4.00 13.17
CA ILE A 35 9.47 -2.62 13.65
C ILE A 35 8.52 -1.72 12.86
N ALA A 36 8.51 -1.86 11.53
CA ALA A 36 7.60 -1.11 10.67
C ALA A 36 6.12 -1.40 10.99
N HIS A 37 5.78 -2.66 11.26
CA HIS A 37 4.44 -3.04 11.69
C HIS A 37 4.07 -2.39 13.03
N GLY A 38 4.94 -2.46 14.04
CA GLY A 38 4.70 -1.84 15.35
C GLY A 38 4.55 -0.32 15.29
N ARG A 39 5.28 0.37 14.40
CA ARG A 39 5.05 1.81 14.14
C ARG A 39 3.64 2.06 13.60
N GLY A 40 3.19 1.23 12.65
CA GLY A 40 1.84 1.29 12.11
C GLY A 40 0.81 1.11 13.21
N GLU A 41 0.93 0.06 14.02
CA GLU A 41 0.01 -0.19 15.15
C GLU A 41 -0.08 1.00 16.10
N ALA A 42 1.04 1.65 16.42
CA ALA A 42 1.02 2.85 17.28
C ALA A 42 0.14 3.97 16.71
N PHE A 43 0.20 4.23 15.40
CA PHE A 43 -0.68 5.19 14.76
C PHE A 43 -2.12 4.69 14.63
N ASP A 44 -2.32 3.38 14.43
CA ASP A 44 -3.65 2.78 14.37
C ASP A 44 -4.40 2.95 15.70
N TYR A 45 -3.71 2.75 16.83
CA TYR A 45 -4.26 3.05 18.17
C TYR A 45 -4.73 4.50 18.29
N ILE A 46 -3.90 5.45 17.83
CA ILE A 46 -4.22 6.88 17.90
C ILE A 46 -5.42 7.23 17.00
N LEU A 47 -5.57 6.52 15.88
CA LEU A 47 -6.66 6.70 14.93
C LEU A 47 -7.93 5.91 15.29
N GLY A 48 -7.93 5.20 16.43
CA GLY A 48 -9.09 4.44 16.91
C GLY A 48 -9.30 3.07 16.25
N GLU A 49 -8.30 2.56 15.52
CA GLU A 49 -8.35 1.28 14.80
C GLU A 49 -9.51 1.14 13.77
N GLU A 50 -10.00 2.27 13.26
CA GLU A 50 -11.10 2.34 12.30
C GLU A 50 -10.71 3.11 11.03
N THR A 51 -11.49 2.92 9.95
CA THR A 51 -11.31 3.69 8.72
C THR A 51 -12.00 5.05 8.87
N THR A 52 -11.21 6.12 8.89
CA THR A 52 -11.70 7.48 9.10
C THR A 52 -12.34 8.12 7.85
N PRO A 53 -13.17 9.17 7.98
CA PRO A 53 -13.76 9.86 6.82
C PRO A 53 -12.73 10.39 5.79
N PRO A 54 -11.59 10.99 6.19
CA PRO A 54 -10.53 11.36 5.23
C PRO A 54 -9.97 10.12 4.49
N ALA A 55 -9.77 9.01 5.19
CA ALA A 55 -9.31 7.77 4.57
C ALA A 55 -10.32 7.24 3.54
N ILE A 56 -11.62 7.26 3.82
CA ILE A 56 -12.67 6.88 2.87
C ILE A 56 -12.61 7.74 1.61
N LYS A 57 -12.46 9.07 1.77
CA LYS A 57 -12.32 9.99 0.64
C LYS A 57 -11.07 9.67 -0.19
N ALA A 58 -9.93 9.43 0.46
CA ALA A 58 -8.69 9.06 -0.21
C ALA A 58 -8.81 7.71 -0.95
N ILE A 59 -9.50 6.72 -0.37
CA ILE A 59 -9.79 5.41 -1.00
C ILE A 59 -10.58 5.63 -2.29
N LYS A 60 -11.65 6.43 -2.26
CA LYS A 60 -12.46 6.74 -3.44
C LYS A 60 -11.64 7.40 -4.55
N THR A 61 -10.83 8.41 -4.20
CA THR A 61 -9.96 9.10 -5.17
C THR A 61 -8.85 8.19 -5.72
N ALA A 62 -8.27 7.32 -4.89
CA ALA A 62 -7.28 6.34 -5.31
C ALA A 62 -7.89 5.36 -6.34
N CYS A 63 -9.08 4.84 -6.06
CA CYS A 63 -9.80 3.92 -6.95
C CYS A 63 -10.15 4.59 -8.28
N ALA A 64 -10.64 5.83 -8.26
CA ALA A 64 -10.89 6.60 -9.48
C ALA A 64 -9.60 6.83 -10.28
N SER A 65 -8.49 7.15 -9.61
CA SER A 65 -7.19 7.32 -10.27
C SER A 65 -6.68 6.04 -10.92
N LEU A 66 -6.88 4.89 -10.29
CA LEU A 66 -6.48 3.59 -10.84
C LEU A 66 -7.35 3.19 -12.04
N LEU A 67 -8.66 3.46 -12.01
CA LEU A 67 -9.57 3.20 -13.14
C LEU A 67 -9.29 4.10 -14.36
N LEU A 68 -8.76 5.31 -14.13
CA LEU A 68 -8.39 6.25 -15.20
C LEU A 68 -7.01 5.99 -15.80
N ALA A 69 -6.17 5.21 -15.10
CA ALA A 69 -4.78 4.94 -15.47
C ALA A 69 -4.68 4.15 -16.79
N ASN A 70 -3.66 4.44 -17.58
CA ASN A 70 -3.34 3.66 -18.76
C ASN A 70 -2.46 2.45 -18.41
N TYR A 71 -1.55 2.63 -17.44
CA TYR A 71 -0.62 1.60 -16.98
C TYR A 71 -0.57 1.59 -15.44
N PRO A 72 -1.66 1.15 -14.76
CA PRO A 72 -1.66 1.05 -13.31
C PRO A 72 -0.72 -0.08 -12.85
N VAL A 73 0.05 0.18 -11.80
CA VAL A 73 0.92 -0.82 -11.16
C VAL A 73 0.72 -0.84 -9.65
N ILE A 74 0.69 -2.04 -9.09
CA ILE A 74 0.65 -2.29 -7.65
C ILE A 74 2.04 -2.78 -7.23
N SER A 75 2.76 -1.95 -6.51
CA SER A 75 4.06 -2.29 -5.91
C SER A 75 3.84 -3.04 -4.61
N VAL A 76 4.39 -4.24 -4.50
CA VAL A 76 4.18 -5.12 -3.35
C VAL A 76 5.50 -5.39 -2.62
N ASN A 77 5.56 -4.97 -1.36
CA ASN A 77 6.63 -5.33 -0.44
C ASN A 77 6.19 -6.49 0.49
N GLY A 78 7.13 -6.98 1.29
CA GLY A 78 6.89 -8.09 2.20
C GLY A 78 5.73 -7.87 3.18
N ASN A 79 5.68 -6.72 3.87
CA ASN A 79 4.61 -6.44 4.85
C ASN A 79 3.26 -6.43 4.16
N THR A 80 3.16 -5.75 3.02
CA THR A 80 1.92 -5.63 2.26
C THR A 80 1.43 -6.98 1.75
N ALA A 81 2.32 -7.81 1.19
CA ALA A 81 1.97 -9.18 0.77
C ALA A 81 1.44 -10.00 1.94
N VAL A 82 2.20 -10.09 3.03
CA VAL A 82 1.82 -10.89 4.20
C VAL A 82 0.48 -10.44 4.76
N LEU A 83 0.18 -9.14 4.76
CA LEU A 83 -1.06 -8.63 5.33
C LEU A 83 -2.26 -8.75 4.40
N ALA A 84 -2.10 -8.55 3.09
CA ALA A 84 -3.22 -8.31 2.18
C ALA A 84 -3.07 -8.91 0.75
N ALA A 85 -2.20 -9.90 0.52
CA ALA A 85 -1.92 -10.43 -0.82
C ALA A 85 -3.17 -10.82 -1.63
N GLU A 86 -4.09 -11.62 -1.08
CA GLU A 86 -5.30 -12.03 -1.81
C GLU A 86 -6.13 -10.82 -2.28
N TYR A 87 -6.32 -9.83 -1.40
CA TYR A 87 -7.05 -8.62 -1.75
C TYR A 87 -6.30 -7.73 -2.74
N LEU A 88 -4.96 -7.68 -2.70
CA LEU A 88 -4.15 -6.98 -3.70
C LEU A 88 -4.27 -7.65 -5.07
N VAL A 89 -4.31 -8.98 -5.11
CA VAL A 89 -4.51 -9.75 -6.34
C VAL A 89 -5.88 -9.43 -6.93
N ASP A 90 -6.94 -9.43 -6.12
CA ASP A 90 -8.26 -9.04 -6.57
C ASP A 90 -8.31 -7.58 -7.07
N LEU A 91 -7.63 -6.68 -6.35
CA LEU A 91 -7.51 -5.28 -6.75
C LEU A 91 -6.82 -5.16 -8.11
N SER A 92 -5.73 -5.90 -8.32
CA SER A 92 -4.98 -5.92 -9.58
C SER A 92 -5.88 -6.31 -10.75
N ARG A 93 -6.72 -7.34 -10.58
CA ARG A 93 -7.66 -7.81 -11.60
C ARG A 93 -8.75 -6.78 -11.87
N LEU A 94 -9.23 -6.08 -10.85
CA LEU A 94 -10.30 -5.09 -11.00
C LEU A 94 -9.88 -3.90 -11.86
N VAL A 95 -8.61 -3.48 -11.79
CA VAL A 95 -8.07 -2.33 -12.54
C VAL A 95 -7.09 -2.74 -13.65
N SER A 96 -6.96 -4.04 -13.94
CA SER A 96 -5.98 -4.58 -14.89
C SER A 96 -4.54 -4.10 -14.62
N ALA A 97 -4.17 -3.97 -13.34
CA ALA A 97 -2.85 -3.53 -12.92
C ALA A 97 -1.87 -4.69 -12.87
N LYS A 98 -0.60 -4.42 -13.19
CA LYS A 98 0.49 -5.37 -12.93
C LYS A 98 0.89 -5.34 -11.45
N ILE A 99 1.30 -6.48 -10.93
CA ILE A 99 1.90 -6.61 -9.60
C ILE A 99 3.41 -6.65 -9.76
N GLU A 100 4.13 -5.76 -9.08
CA GLU A 100 5.58 -5.71 -9.11
C GLU A 100 6.16 -5.87 -7.69
N ILE A 101 7.05 -6.85 -7.52
CA ILE A 101 7.78 -7.07 -6.27
C ILE A 101 8.76 -5.92 -6.06
N ASN A 102 8.61 -5.22 -4.94
CA ASN A 102 9.53 -4.20 -4.48
C ASN A 102 10.00 -4.51 -3.05
N LEU A 103 11.30 -4.73 -2.89
CA LEU A 103 11.90 -5.01 -1.58
C LEU A 103 13.02 -4.03 -1.28
N PHE A 104 12.93 -3.34 -0.14
CA PHE A 104 13.96 -2.42 0.33
C PHE A 104 15.30 -3.16 0.55
N TYR A 105 15.26 -4.19 1.40
CA TYR A 105 16.36 -5.14 1.51
C TYR A 105 16.04 -6.24 0.49
N ARG A 106 16.65 -6.22 -0.68
CA ARG A 106 16.43 -7.25 -1.71
C ARG A 106 17.50 -8.34 -1.59
N THR A 107 17.08 -9.60 -1.53
CA THR A 107 17.97 -10.77 -1.69
C THR A 107 17.31 -11.79 -2.62
N PRO A 108 18.08 -12.55 -3.42
CA PRO A 108 17.52 -13.55 -4.33
C PRO A 108 16.52 -14.49 -3.64
N SER A 109 16.89 -14.99 -2.46
CA SER A 109 16.05 -15.88 -1.64
C SER A 109 14.73 -15.27 -1.19
N ARG A 110 14.67 -13.96 -0.95
CA ARG A 110 13.42 -13.29 -0.56
C ARG A 110 12.55 -12.96 -1.74
N VAL A 111 13.15 -12.66 -2.89
CA VAL A 111 12.39 -12.44 -4.13
C VAL A 111 11.66 -13.72 -4.51
N VAL A 112 12.34 -14.87 -4.50
CA VAL A 112 11.73 -16.18 -4.79
C VAL A 112 10.59 -16.49 -3.80
N LYS A 113 10.81 -16.32 -2.50
CA LYS A 113 9.76 -16.52 -1.49
C LYS A 113 8.57 -15.57 -1.64
N MET A 114 8.82 -14.33 -2.06
CA MET A 114 7.77 -13.36 -2.32
C MET A 114 6.96 -13.70 -3.57
N GLU A 115 7.62 -14.21 -4.60
CA GLU A 115 6.98 -14.71 -5.81
C GLU A 115 6.07 -15.89 -5.45
N GLU A 116 6.59 -16.94 -4.82
CA GLU A 116 5.82 -18.10 -4.35
C GLU A 116 4.62 -17.67 -3.49
N PHE A 117 4.83 -16.76 -2.53
CA PHE A 117 3.76 -16.27 -1.64
C PHE A 117 2.65 -15.53 -2.40
N LEU A 118 3.00 -14.78 -3.45
CA LEU A 118 2.02 -14.06 -4.27
C LEU A 118 1.31 -15.01 -5.24
N GLU A 119 2.01 -16.01 -5.80
CA GLU A 119 1.41 -17.06 -6.62
C GLU A 119 0.39 -17.89 -5.82
N ASP A 120 0.72 -18.25 -4.58
CA ASP A 120 -0.19 -18.93 -3.65
C ASP A 120 -1.45 -18.09 -3.35
N ALA A 121 -1.32 -16.76 -3.35
CA ALA A 121 -2.44 -15.82 -3.24
C ALA A 121 -3.21 -15.61 -4.56
N GLY A 122 -2.80 -16.28 -5.64
CA GLY A 122 -3.43 -16.25 -6.96
C GLY A 122 -2.94 -15.15 -7.90
N ALA A 123 -1.81 -14.51 -7.59
CA ALA A 123 -1.19 -13.55 -8.50
C ALA A 123 -0.69 -14.27 -9.76
N THR A 124 -0.85 -13.62 -10.91
CA THR A 124 -0.30 -14.06 -12.20
C THR A 124 0.51 -12.92 -12.80
N ASP A 125 1.50 -13.23 -13.65
CA ASP A 125 2.36 -12.24 -14.31
C ASP A 125 3.08 -11.28 -13.34
N ILE A 126 3.63 -11.83 -12.25
CA ILE A 126 4.38 -11.06 -11.26
C ILE A 126 5.66 -10.52 -11.90
N LEU A 127 5.90 -9.21 -11.74
CA LEU A 127 7.10 -8.51 -12.18
C LEU A 127 8.07 -8.30 -11.01
N GLY A 128 9.32 -7.96 -11.32
CA GLY A 128 10.35 -7.64 -10.32
C GLY A 128 11.05 -8.88 -9.73
N LYS A 129 11.01 -10.00 -10.45
CA LYS A 129 11.63 -11.28 -10.09
C LYS A 129 13.15 -11.22 -10.20
N GLU A 130 13.85 -12.25 -9.74
CA GLU A 130 15.32 -12.22 -9.67
C GLU A 130 15.99 -12.20 -11.05
N GLY A 131 15.36 -12.81 -12.05
CA GLY A 131 15.84 -12.83 -13.44
C GLY A 131 15.32 -11.69 -14.31
N ASP A 132 14.46 -10.82 -13.79
CA ASP A 132 13.86 -9.76 -14.60
C ASP A 132 14.86 -8.64 -14.91
N GLU A 133 14.71 -8.08 -16.11
CA GLU A 133 15.35 -6.81 -16.46
C GLU A 133 14.86 -5.69 -15.54
N HIS A 134 15.70 -4.68 -15.32
CA HIS A 134 15.33 -3.53 -14.52
C HIS A 134 15.86 -2.23 -15.12
N VAL A 135 15.05 -1.19 -14.98
CA VAL A 135 15.44 0.20 -15.24
C VAL A 135 15.53 0.92 -13.89
N PRO A 136 16.66 1.60 -13.59
CA PRO A 136 16.76 2.41 -12.40
C PRO A 136 15.77 3.59 -12.41
N ILE A 137 15.07 3.80 -11.31
CA ILE A 137 14.28 5.01 -11.06
C ILE A 137 15.27 6.18 -10.87
N PRO A 138 15.19 7.26 -11.67
CA PRO A 138 16.05 8.42 -11.51
C PRO A 138 16.02 9.01 -10.09
N GLY A 139 17.17 9.44 -9.58
CA GLY A 139 17.27 10.04 -8.25
C GLY A 139 17.29 9.05 -7.08
N LEU A 140 17.26 7.74 -7.36
CA LEU A 140 17.37 6.69 -6.35
C LEU A 140 18.52 5.74 -6.66
N GLU A 141 19.24 5.33 -5.63
CA GLU A 141 20.39 4.43 -5.75
C GLU A 141 20.14 3.05 -5.12
N GLY A 142 20.99 2.09 -5.52
CA GLY A 142 21.02 0.75 -4.96
C GLY A 142 19.82 -0.13 -5.34
N PRO A 143 19.60 -1.23 -4.61
CA PRO A 143 18.53 -2.19 -4.94
C PRO A 143 17.12 -1.59 -4.95
N ARG A 144 16.93 -0.47 -4.23
CA ARG A 144 15.66 0.26 -4.11
C ARG A 144 15.27 1.00 -5.38
N SER A 145 16.22 1.27 -6.28
CA SER A 145 15.95 1.97 -7.54
C SER A 145 15.43 1.08 -8.64
N ARG A 146 15.43 -0.25 -8.47
CA ARG A 146 14.99 -1.19 -9.50
C ARG A 146 13.48 -1.04 -9.76
N ALA A 147 13.13 -0.87 -11.03
CA ALA A 147 11.77 -0.94 -11.56
C ALA A 147 11.74 -1.82 -12.82
N HIS A 148 10.70 -2.62 -13.01
CA HIS A 148 10.55 -3.43 -14.22
C HIS A 148 10.24 -2.53 -15.43
N PRO A 149 10.82 -2.77 -16.64
CA PRO A 149 10.53 -1.99 -17.85
C PRO A 149 9.03 -1.90 -18.17
N ASP A 150 8.32 -3.03 -18.10
CA ASP A 150 6.86 -3.11 -18.30
C ASP A 150 6.01 -2.85 -17.05
N GLY A 151 6.66 -2.55 -15.92
CA GLY A 151 5.98 -2.30 -14.66
C GLY A 151 6.10 -0.83 -14.25
N ILE A 152 6.65 -0.59 -13.06
CA ILE A 152 6.78 0.73 -12.45
C ILE A 152 7.46 1.72 -13.40
N HIS A 153 8.42 1.29 -14.22
CA HIS A 153 9.09 2.18 -15.17
C HIS A 153 8.09 2.84 -16.14
N ARG A 154 7.20 2.05 -16.75
CA ARG A 154 6.17 2.51 -17.69
C ARG A 154 4.91 3.10 -17.02
N ALA A 155 4.69 2.79 -15.75
CA ALA A 155 3.46 3.16 -15.04
C ALA A 155 3.19 4.67 -15.00
N ASP A 156 1.93 5.06 -15.20
CA ASP A 156 1.43 6.42 -14.97
C ASP A 156 0.83 6.60 -13.57
N VAL A 157 0.24 5.54 -13.00
CA VAL A 157 -0.26 5.49 -11.63
C VAL A 157 0.33 4.29 -10.90
N VAL A 158 0.85 4.51 -9.69
CA VAL A 158 1.46 3.43 -8.87
C VAL A 158 0.88 3.44 -7.46
N LEU A 159 0.35 2.30 -7.02
CA LEU A 159 0.00 2.04 -5.62
C LEU A 159 1.23 1.46 -4.90
N VAL A 160 1.71 2.15 -3.85
CA VAL A 160 2.89 1.80 -3.05
C VAL A 160 2.56 1.75 -1.55
N PRO A 161 1.90 0.70 -1.05
CA PRO A 161 1.54 0.62 0.37
C PRO A 161 2.79 0.41 1.25
N LEU A 162 2.85 1.09 2.41
CA LEU A 162 3.94 0.96 3.38
C LEU A 162 5.34 1.23 2.76
N GLU A 163 5.44 2.27 1.94
CA GLU A 163 6.63 2.57 1.12
C GLU A 163 7.65 3.48 1.80
N ASP A 164 8.90 3.34 1.38
CA ASP A 164 10.02 4.20 1.74
C ASP A 164 9.91 5.62 1.15
N GLY A 165 10.29 6.62 1.95
CA GLY A 165 10.12 8.03 1.59
C GLY A 165 10.98 8.47 0.41
N ASP A 166 12.21 7.95 0.26
CA ASP A 166 13.07 8.28 -0.89
C ASP A 166 12.46 7.74 -2.18
N ARG A 167 11.97 6.50 -2.15
CA ARG A 167 11.36 5.85 -3.32
C ARG A 167 10.06 6.52 -3.73
N ALA A 168 9.19 6.87 -2.78
CA ALA A 168 7.98 7.62 -3.06
C ALA A 168 8.29 8.97 -3.75
N GLN A 169 9.35 9.66 -3.31
CA GLN A 169 9.81 10.90 -3.92
C GLN A 169 10.35 10.69 -5.33
N ALA A 170 11.24 9.72 -5.53
CA ALA A 170 11.80 9.42 -6.84
C ALA A 170 10.71 9.05 -7.88
N LEU A 171 9.68 8.30 -7.47
CA LEU A 171 8.52 8.00 -8.32
C LEU A 171 7.71 9.25 -8.66
N LYS A 172 7.50 10.14 -7.69
CA LYS A 172 6.77 11.40 -7.89
C LYS A 172 7.51 12.35 -8.82
N GLU A 173 8.82 12.49 -8.64
CA GLU A 173 9.71 13.28 -9.49
C GLU A 173 9.82 12.70 -10.91
N SER A 174 9.64 11.39 -11.06
CA SER A 174 9.51 10.71 -12.36
C SER A 174 8.13 10.90 -13.03
N GLY A 175 7.32 11.83 -12.54
CA GLY A 175 6.03 12.20 -13.14
C GLY A 175 4.88 11.24 -12.84
N LYS A 176 5.07 10.26 -11.95
CA LYS A 176 4.04 9.25 -11.66
C LYS A 176 3.04 9.76 -10.63
N LYS A 177 1.77 9.38 -10.78
CA LYS A 177 0.77 9.55 -9.74
C LYS A 177 0.96 8.45 -8.68
N VAL A 178 1.65 8.81 -7.61
CA VAL A 178 1.89 7.92 -6.46
C VAL A 178 0.69 7.91 -5.53
N ILE A 179 0.16 6.72 -5.24
CA ILE A 179 -0.88 6.46 -4.23
C ILE A 179 -0.23 5.63 -3.13
N THR A 180 -0.36 6.06 -1.86
CA THR A 180 0.18 5.31 -0.72
C THR A 180 -0.91 4.96 0.29
N ILE A 181 -0.67 3.88 1.03
CA ILE A 181 -1.42 3.53 2.24
C ILE A 181 -0.40 3.53 3.38
N ASP A 182 -0.57 4.46 4.32
CA ASP A 182 0.34 4.67 5.44
C ASP A 182 -0.42 5.27 6.62
N LEU A 183 -0.40 4.57 7.75
CA LEU A 183 -1.03 5.00 9.00
C LEU A 183 -0.38 6.27 9.58
N ASN A 184 0.86 6.59 9.21
CA ASN A 184 1.53 7.80 9.66
C ASN A 184 1.28 8.98 8.69
N PRO A 185 0.39 9.93 9.00
CA PRO A 185 0.14 11.10 8.13
C PRO A 185 1.35 12.04 8.04
N LEU A 186 2.33 11.93 8.94
CA LEU A 186 3.51 12.79 8.98
C LEU A 186 4.72 12.21 8.25
N SER A 187 4.64 10.97 7.77
CA SER A 187 5.74 10.31 7.07
C SER A 187 6.11 11.08 5.80
N ARG A 188 7.38 10.95 5.37
CA ARG A 188 7.83 11.54 4.11
C ARG A 188 7.02 11.01 2.93
N THR A 189 6.70 9.71 2.93
CA THR A 189 5.84 9.07 1.94
C THR A 189 4.45 9.71 1.90
N SER A 190 3.79 9.84 3.05
CA SER A 190 2.46 10.46 3.16
C SER A 190 2.43 11.88 2.64
N LYS A 191 3.47 12.68 2.94
CA LYS A 191 3.57 14.07 2.46
C LYS A 191 3.91 14.19 0.98
N THR A 192 4.55 13.18 0.40
CA THR A 192 5.05 13.20 -0.99
C THR A 192 4.07 12.61 -1.98
N ALA A 193 3.27 11.63 -1.56
CA ALA A 193 2.32 10.96 -2.42
C ALA A 193 1.27 11.93 -2.98
N SER A 194 0.72 11.57 -4.15
CA SER A 194 -0.39 12.32 -4.76
C SER A 194 -1.69 12.09 -4.01
N ILE A 195 -1.86 10.88 -3.47
CA ILE A 195 -3.01 10.46 -2.66
C ILE A 195 -2.48 9.60 -1.52
N THR A 196 -2.82 9.97 -0.29
CA THR A 196 -2.42 9.26 0.93
C THR A 196 -3.67 8.73 1.61
N ILE A 197 -3.77 7.41 1.69
CA ILE A 197 -4.80 6.73 2.49
C ILE A 197 -4.22 6.51 3.89
N VAL A 198 -4.66 7.32 4.84
CA VAL A 198 -4.24 7.21 6.25
C VAL A 198 -5.11 6.17 6.95
N ASP A 199 -4.84 4.90 6.67
CA ASP A 199 -5.57 3.75 7.19
C ASP A 199 -4.69 2.50 7.20
N ASN A 200 -5.12 1.47 7.92
CA ASN A 200 -4.42 0.20 7.95
C ASN A 200 -4.64 -0.54 6.63
N VAL A 201 -3.56 -1.08 6.05
CA VAL A 201 -3.61 -1.82 4.76
C VAL A 201 -4.61 -2.97 4.77
N VAL A 202 -4.83 -3.60 5.93
CA VAL A 202 -5.80 -4.71 6.07
C VAL A 202 -7.26 -4.26 6.00
N ARG A 203 -7.54 -2.97 6.20
CA ARG A 203 -8.87 -2.36 6.00
C ARG A 203 -8.96 -1.68 4.65
N ALA A 204 -7.92 -0.92 4.29
CA ALA A 204 -7.89 -0.10 3.09
C ALA A 204 -8.01 -0.91 1.79
N ILE A 205 -7.25 -2.01 1.61
CA ILE A 205 -7.28 -2.77 0.35
C ILE A 205 -8.65 -3.44 0.12
N PRO A 206 -9.27 -4.12 1.11
CA PRO A 206 -10.65 -4.62 0.95
C PRO A 206 -11.66 -3.51 0.60
N LEU A 207 -11.59 -2.36 1.28
CA LEU A 207 -12.46 -1.23 0.98
C LEU A 207 -12.22 -0.65 -0.42
N MET A 208 -10.98 -0.63 -0.90
CA MET A 208 -10.66 -0.26 -2.28
C MET A 208 -11.32 -1.24 -3.27
N ASN A 209 -11.32 -2.54 -3.00
CA ASN A 209 -12.00 -3.52 -3.86
C ASN A 209 -13.51 -3.28 -3.95
N GLU A 210 -14.15 -2.96 -2.82
CA GLU A 210 -15.56 -2.60 -2.79
C GLU A 210 -15.84 -1.29 -3.54
N GLU A 211 -15.00 -0.27 -3.32
CA GLU A 211 -15.17 1.03 -3.95
C GLU A 211 -14.92 0.97 -5.46
N LEU A 212 -13.94 0.19 -5.92
CA LEU A 212 -13.72 -0.07 -7.35
C LEU A 212 -14.94 -0.69 -8.02
N LYS A 213 -15.62 -1.64 -7.37
CA LYS A 213 -16.84 -2.25 -7.92
C LYS A 213 -17.96 -1.23 -8.10
N LYS A 214 -18.09 -0.25 -7.18
CA LYS A 214 -19.07 0.85 -7.30
C LYS A 214 -18.69 1.84 -8.40
N LEU A 215 -17.40 2.20 -8.48
CA LEU A 215 -16.91 3.21 -9.43
C LEU A 215 -16.82 2.70 -10.88
N LYS A 216 -16.83 1.39 -11.10
CA LYS A 216 -16.81 0.81 -12.46
C LYS A 216 -17.99 1.23 -13.34
N SER A 217 -19.13 1.59 -12.76
CA SER A 217 -20.28 2.09 -13.50
C SER A 217 -20.25 3.60 -13.75
N CYS A 218 -19.30 4.33 -13.15
CA CYS A 218 -19.17 5.77 -13.36
C CYS A 218 -18.55 6.07 -14.73
N SER A 219 -18.97 7.17 -15.32
CA SER A 219 -18.37 7.75 -16.52
C SER A 219 -16.96 8.26 -16.25
N ARG A 220 -16.17 8.38 -17.32
CA ARG A 220 -14.82 8.95 -17.23
C ARG A 220 -14.82 10.37 -16.68
N GLU A 221 -15.87 11.16 -16.96
CA GLU A 221 -16.04 12.53 -16.44
C GLU A 221 -16.22 12.52 -14.91
N GLU A 222 -17.15 11.72 -14.39
CA GLU A 222 -17.37 11.59 -12.93
C GLU A 222 -16.10 11.12 -12.20
N LEU A 223 -15.32 10.20 -12.79
CA LEU A 223 -14.05 9.76 -12.21
C LEU A 223 -13.02 10.89 -12.21
N ASN A 224 -12.96 11.72 -13.25
CA ASN A 224 -12.06 12.86 -13.30
C ASN A 224 -12.45 13.93 -12.28
N ASP A 225 -13.75 14.17 -12.08
CA ASP A 225 -14.26 15.11 -11.07
C ASP A 225 -13.79 14.68 -9.67
N ILE A 226 -14.01 13.40 -9.30
CA ILE A 226 -13.52 12.82 -8.03
C ILE A 226 -12.02 13.06 -7.82
N VAL A 227 -11.23 12.91 -8.88
CA VAL A 227 -9.78 13.07 -8.82
C VAL A 227 -9.38 14.55 -8.71
N SER A 228 -10.05 15.44 -9.44
CA SER A 228 -9.74 16.87 -9.48
C SER A 228 -10.11 17.60 -8.18
N GLU A 229 -11.15 17.16 -7.49
CA GLU A 229 -11.60 17.73 -6.22
C GLU A 229 -10.75 17.30 -5.01
N PHE A 230 -9.89 16.29 -5.18
CA PHE A 230 -9.08 15.77 -4.09
C PHE A 230 -7.83 16.62 -3.86
N ASN A 231 -7.64 17.02 -2.61
CA ASN A 231 -6.43 17.71 -2.16
C ASN A 231 -5.75 16.90 -1.05
N ASN A 232 -4.57 16.34 -1.35
CA ASN A 232 -3.87 15.48 -0.40
C ASN A 232 -3.38 16.22 0.84
N GLN A 233 -2.98 17.50 0.72
CA GLN A 233 -2.57 18.30 1.88
C GLN A 233 -3.74 18.52 2.84
N LYS A 234 -4.93 18.82 2.31
CA LYS A 234 -6.15 18.91 3.09
C LYS A 234 -6.50 17.57 3.75
N ASN A 235 -6.41 16.47 3.00
CA ASN A 235 -6.66 15.13 3.52
C ASN A 235 -5.73 14.78 4.71
N ILE A 236 -4.43 15.04 4.58
CA ILE A 236 -3.45 14.86 5.68
C ILE A 236 -3.78 15.77 6.86
N SER A 237 -4.13 17.04 6.61
CA SER A 237 -4.51 17.98 7.66
C SER A 237 -5.75 17.52 8.42
N GLU A 238 -6.74 16.96 7.73
CA GLU A 238 -7.95 16.40 8.34
C GLU A 238 -7.61 15.17 9.19
N SER A 239 -6.76 14.26 8.70
CA SER A 239 -6.26 13.13 9.51
C SER A 239 -5.52 13.58 10.77
N LEU A 240 -4.67 14.61 10.68
CA LEU A 240 -3.98 15.18 11.85
C LEU A 240 -4.95 15.86 12.83
N HIS A 241 -6.02 16.48 12.31
CA HIS A 241 -7.04 17.08 13.15
C HIS A 241 -7.78 16.01 13.97
N LEU A 242 -8.11 14.87 13.37
CA LEU A 242 -8.71 13.72 14.07
C LEU A 242 -7.80 13.21 15.19
N ILE A 243 -6.51 13.04 14.90
CA ILE A 243 -5.50 12.67 15.90
C ILE A 243 -5.48 13.68 17.05
N SER A 244 -5.41 14.98 16.74
CA SER A 244 -5.41 16.03 17.77
C SER A 244 -6.71 16.08 18.57
N HIS A 245 -7.85 15.78 17.95
CA HIS A 245 -9.14 15.78 18.62
C HIS A 245 -9.24 14.62 19.62
N HIS A 246 -8.81 13.42 19.21
CA HIS A 246 -8.79 12.24 20.07
C HIS A 246 -8.01 12.50 21.37
N PHE A 247 -6.85 13.15 21.28
CA PHE A 247 -6.06 13.52 22.46
C PHE A 247 -6.69 14.59 23.36
N ARG A 248 -7.67 15.37 22.87
CA ARG A 248 -8.40 16.35 23.70
C ARG A 248 -9.56 15.75 24.47
N GLU A 249 -10.02 14.57 24.07
CA GLU A 249 -11.17 13.87 24.67
C GLU A 249 -10.77 12.83 25.72
N VAL A 250 -9.47 12.52 25.83
CA VAL A 250 -8.86 11.63 26.83
C VAL A 250 -8.36 12.44 28.02
#